data_AF-A0A1B6JMK1-F1
#
_entry.id   AF-A0A1B6JMK1-F1
#
_cell.length_a   1.000
_cell.length_b   1.000
_cell.length_c   1.000
_cell.angle_alpha   90.00
_cell.angle_beta   90.00
_cell.angle_gamma   90.00
#
_symmetry.space_group_name_H-M   'P 1'
#
loop_
_entity.id
_entity.type
_entity.pdbx_description
1 polymer ?
#
loop_
_entity_poly.entity_id
_entity_poly.type
_entity_poly.pdbx_seq_one_letter_code
_entity_poly.pdbx_strand_id
1 'polypeptide(L)'
;MSDAIYGGIEGGASNSCAVLYNAQGEELALVRGPHTNHWGLSLSGCEGEETCEEMKAGMAAKYPHMSNHYVVWSDTVAPVIVAHEEGGVVLISGTGTNALLI
;
A
#
# COMPACT_ATOMS: atom_id res chain seq x y z
N MET A 1 24.80 -3.25 -20.16
CA MET A 1 24.22 -2.85 -18.86
C MET A 1 22.95 -2.11 -19.18
N SER A 2 21.82 -2.54 -18.63
CA SER A 2 20.58 -1.75 -18.71
C SER A 2 20.77 -0.48 -17.89
N ASP A 3 20.47 0.68 -18.47
CA ASP A 3 20.43 1.93 -17.70
C ASP A 3 19.37 1.80 -16.62
N ALA A 4 19.79 1.80 -15.35
CA ALA A 4 18.88 1.72 -14.24
C ALA A 4 18.07 3.02 -14.15
N ILE A 5 16.75 2.87 -14.01
CA ILE A 5 15.81 3.97 -13.82
C ILE A 5 15.33 3.91 -12.37
N TYR A 6 15.45 5.03 -11.66
CA TYR A 6 15.01 5.18 -10.28
C TYR A 6 13.78 6.09 -10.26
N GLY A 7 12.71 5.62 -9.65
CA GLY A 7 11.46 6.37 -9.54
C GLY A 7 11.10 6.70 -8.11
N GLY A 8 10.44 7.83 -7.89
CA GLY A 8 9.89 8.23 -6.60
C GLY A 8 8.54 8.91 -6.77
N ILE A 9 7.67 8.72 -5.77
CA ILE A 9 6.40 9.46 -5.67
C ILE A 9 6.44 10.26 -4.36
N GLU A 10 6.28 11.58 -4.47
CA GLU A 10 6.01 12.48 -3.36
C GLU A 10 4.52 12.80 -3.39
N GLY A 11 3.75 12.20 -2.48
CA GLY A 11 2.30 12.33 -2.44
C GLY A 11 1.82 12.91 -1.11
N GLY A 12 0.82 13.80 -1.17
CA GLY A 12 0.18 14.40 -0.01
C GLY A 12 -1.28 14.79 -0.27
N ALA A 13 -1.88 15.53 0.68
CA ALA A 13 -3.31 15.85 0.67
C ALA A 13 -3.75 16.83 -0.45
N SER A 14 -2.84 17.60 -1.04
CA SER A 14 -3.17 18.61 -2.05
C SER A 14 -2.75 18.20 -3.47
N ASN A 15 -1.48 17.84 -3.66
CA ASN A 15 -0.93 17.40 -4.94
C ASN A 15 -0.06 16.17 -4.73
N SER A 16 0.30 15.51 -5.82
CA SER A 16 1.30 14.46 -5.83
C SER A 16 2.22 14.61 -7.02
N CYS A 17 3.46 14.16 -6.88
CA CYS A 17 4.50 14.31 -7.85
C CYS A 17 5.19 12.97 -8.05
N ALA A 18 5.24 12.47 -9.28
CA ALA A 18 6.06 11.33 -9.64
C ALA A 18 7.30 11.83 -10.39
N VAL A 19 8.45 11.28 -10.08
CA VAL A 19 9.72 11.62 -10.72
C VAL A 19 10.48 10.36 -11.12
N LEU A 20 11.16 10.41 -12.26
CA LEU A 20 12.07 9.37 -12.74
C LEU A 20 13.45 9.98 -12.95
N TYR A 21 14.49 9.28 -12.50
CA TYR A 21 15.90 9.64 -12.67
C TYR A 21 16.68 8.48 -13.29
N ASN A 22 17.75 8.78 -14.02
CA ASN A 22 18.74 7.76 -14.41
C ASN A 22 19.79 7.54 -13.31
N ALA A 23 20.70 6.58 -13.52
CA ALA A 23 21.78 6.25 -12.59
C ALA A 23 22.81 7.38 -12.38
N GLN A 24 22.83 8.39 -13.25
CA GLN A 24 23.70 9.56 -13.15
C GLN A 24 23.06 10.70 -12.35
N GLY A 25 21.80 10.53 -11.91
CA GLY A 25 21.04 11.54 -11.19
C GLY A 25 20.38 12.59 -12.09
N GLU A 26 20.26 12.32 -13.40
CA GLU A 26 19.56 13.20 -14.33
C GLU A 26 18.05 12.91 -14.30
N GLU A 27 17.23 13.96 -14.20
CA GLU A 27 15.77 13.84 -14.24
C GLU A 27 15.32 13.46 -15.66
N LEU A 28 14.65 12.32 -15.78
CA LEU A 28 14.09 11.81 -17.03
C LEU A 28 12.63 12.26 -17.24
N ALA A 29 11.86 12.34 -16.15
CA ALA A 29 10.47 12.78 -16.20
C ALA A 29 9.99 13.28 -14.83
N LEU A 30 9.14 14.30 -14.86
CA LEU A 30 8.41 14.82 -13.71
C LEU A 30 6.94 14.97 -14.08
N VAL A 31 6.06 14.28 -13.35
CA VAL A 31 4.61 14.38 -13.53
C VAL A 31 3.98 14.86 -12.23
N ARG A 32 3.23 15.96 -12.32
CA ARG A 32 2.40 16.45 -11.22
C ARG A 32 0.97 15.99 -11.43
N GLY A 33 0.43 15.31 -10.43
CA GLY A 33 -0.93 14.82 -10.38
C GLY A 33 -1.70 15.40 -9.20
N PRO A 34 -3.01 15.12 -9.14
CA PRO A 34 -3.82 15.43 -7.96
C PRO A 34 -3.32 14.65 -6.74
N HIS A 35 -3.84 14.99 -5.56
CA HIS A 35 -3.55 14.26 -4.32
C HIS A 35 -3.74 12.73 -4.45
N THR A 36 -2.80 11.96 -3.92
CA THR A 36 -2.94 10.51 -3.77
C THR A 36 -3.76 10.23 -2.51
N ASN A 37 -5.09 10.29 -2.62
CA ASN A 37 -5.98 9.91 -1.52
C ASN A 37 -6.25 8.40 -1.57
N HIS A 38 -5.20 7.62 -1.30
CA HIS A 38 -5.21 6.15 -1.20
C HIS A 38 -5.03 5.75 0.25
N TRP A 39 -5.82 4.80 0.72
CA TRP A 39 -5.71 4.23 2.07
C TRP A 39 -5.46 2.73 1.96
N GLY A 40 -4.25 2.31 2.32
CA GLY A 40 -3.89 0.90 2.51
C GLY A 40 -4.04 0.53 3.98
N LEU A 41 -4.85 -0.48 4.28
CA LEU A 41 -5.18 -0.91 5.63
C LEU A 41 -4.84 -2.37 5.81
N SER A 42 -4.11 -2.67 6.88
CA SER A 42 -3.71 -4.01 7.27
C SER A 42 -4.31 -4.31 8.64
N LEU A 43 -5.40 -5.08 8.67
CA LEU A 43 -6.30 -5.16 9.82
C LEU A 43 -6.56 -6.62 10.23
N SER A 44 -6.64 -6.87 11.53
CA SER A 44 -7.14 -8.15 12.05
C SER A 44 -8.63 -8.32 11.73
N GLY A 45 -9.08 -9.54 11.46
CA GLY A 45 -10.45 -9.83 11.01
C GLY A 45 -10.69 -9.64 9.51
N CYS A 46 -9.65 -9.26 8.75
CA CYS A 46 -9.69 -9.11 7.29
C CYS A 46 -8.92 -10.25 6.60
N GLU A 47 -9.08 -11.50 7.05
CA GLU A 47 -8.36 -12.66 6.51
C GLU A 47 -8.92 -13.18 5.18
N GLY A 48 -10.21 -12.93 4.92
CA GLY A 48 -10.90 -13.34 3.69
C GLY A 48 -11.19 -12.17 2.75
N GLU A 49 -11.33 -12.47 1.46
CA GLU A 49 -11.69 -11.46 0.46
C GLU A 49 -13.05 -10.81 0.77
N GLU A 50 -14.01 -11.60 1.25
CA GLU A 50 -15.33 -11.10 1.66
C GLU A 50 -15.23 -10.09 2.81
N THR A 51 -14.48 -10.40 3.88
CA THR A 51 -14.34 -9.47 5.02
C THR A 51 -13.54 -8.22 4.66
N CYS A 52 -12.56 -8.33 3.76
CA CYS A 52 -11.86 -7.17 3.21
C CYS A 52 -12.80 -6.25 2.42
N GLU A 53 -13.64 -6.80 1.54
CA GLU A 53 -14.58 -6.02 0.74
C GLU A 53 -15.72 -5.44 1.58
N GLU A 54 -16.23 -6.16 2.59
CA GLU A 54 -17.18 -5.63 3.56
C GLU A 54 -16.60 -4.42 4.31
N MET A 55 -15.37 -4.52 4.80
CA MET A 55 -14.70 -3.42 5.50
C MET A 55 -14.50 -2.22 4.59
N LYS A 56 -14.00 -2.45 3.37
CA LYS A 56 -13.83 -1.42 2.33
C LYS A 56 -15.14 -0.72 1.98
N ALA A 57 -16.21 -1.48 1.75
CA ALA A 57 -17.53 -0.95 1.43
C ALA A 57 -18.11 -0.14 2.60
N GLY A 58 -17.97 -0.65 3.84
CA GLY A 58 -18.39 0.04 5.04
C GLY A 58 -17.66 1.37 5.24
N MET A 59 -16.36 1.41 4.99
CA MET A 59 -15.57 2.65 5.05
C MET A 59 -15.99 3.65 3.98
N ALA A 60 -16.14 3.21 2.74
CA ALA A 60 -16.56 4.09 1.64
C ALA A 60 -17.98 4.66 1.87
N ALA A 61 -18.91 3.86 2.38
CA ALA A 61 -20.27 4.29 2.68
C ALA A 61 -20.33 5.26 3.87
N LYS A 62 -19.57 4.97 4.94
CA LYS A 62 -19.61 5.77 6.18
C LYS A 62 -18.79 7.04 6.08
N TYR A 63 -17.68 7.03 5.33
CA TYR A 63 -16.74 8.14 5.21
C TYR A 63 -16.43 8.46 3.74
N PRO A 64 -17.42 8.89 2.94
CA PRO A 64 -17.30 9.04 1.48
C PRO A 64 -16.28 10.09 1.01
N HIS A 65 -15.76 10.93 1.92
CA HIS A 65 -14.77 11.96 1.61
C HIS A 65 -13.38 11.66 2.22
N MET A 66 -13.22 10.51 2.88
CA MET A 66 -11.98 10.17 3.56
C MET A 66 -10.93 9.64 2.59
N SER A 67 -11.28 8.72 1.69
CA SER A 67 -10.39 8.21 0.64
C SER A 67 -11.15 7.98 -0.66
N ASN A 68 -10.48 8.21 -1.80
CA ASN A 68 -11.03 7.84 -3.11
C ASN A 68 -10.76 6.37 -3.42
N HIS A 69 -9.73 5.80 -2.80
CA HIS A 69 -9.29 4.43 -3.02
C HIS A 69 -8.93 3.76 -1.70
N TYR A 70 -9.47 2.58 -1.48
CA TYR A 70 -9.22 1.76 -0.32
C TYR A 70 -8.67 0.42 -0.75
N VAL A 71 -7.63 -0.02 -0.06
CA VAL A 71 -7.16 -1.39 -0.14
C VAL A 71 -7.07 -1.92 1.27
N VAL A 72 -7.69 -3.06 1.51
CA VAL A 72 -7.78 -3.69 2.83
C VAL A 72 -7.21 -5.09 2.71
N TRP A 73 -6.35 -5.43 3.67
CA TRP A 73 -5.71 -6.73 3.79
C TRP A 73 -5.68 -7.18 5.25
N SER A 74 -5.41 -8.47 5.44
CA SER A 74 -5.11 -9.04 6.75
C SER A 74 -3.85 -8.44 7.38
N ASP A 75 -3.85 -8.32 8.70
CA ASP A 75 -2.69 -7.95 9.50
C ASP A 75 -1.50 -8.92 9.38
N THR A 76 -1.73 -10.11 8.84
CA THR A 76 -0.68 -11.09 8.54
C THR A 76 -0.02 -10.90 7.16
N VAL A 77 -0.65 -10.19 6.22
CA VAL A 77 -0.12 -10.07 4.84
C VAL A 77 0.90 -8.94 4.73
N ALA A 78 0.56 -7.75 5.24
CA ALA A 78 1.42 -6.57 5.08
C ALA A 78 2.83 -6.75 5.70
N PRO A 79 3.01 -7.38 6.88
CA PRO A 79 4.34 -7.60 7.44
C PRO A 79 5.25 -8.45 6.53
N VAL A 80 4.69 -9.43 5.81
CA VAL A 80 5.45 -10.26 4.87
C VAL A 80 5.92 -9.43 3.67
N ILE A 81 4.99 -8.70 3.05
CA ILE A 81 5.26 -7.90 1.83
C ILE A 81 6.27 -6.77 2.12
N VAL A 82 6.18 -6.13 3.29
CA VAL A 82 7.14 -5.09 3.70
C VAL A 82 8.54 -5.67 3.92
N ALA A 83 8.63 -6.94 4.35
CA ALA A 83 9.91 -7.59 4.64
C ALA A 83 10.58 -8.18 3.39
N HIS A 84 9.81 -8.75 2.46
CA HIS A 84 10.37 -9.45 1.31
C HIS A 84 9.38 -9.55 0.13
N GLU A 85 9.87 -9.35 -1.09
CA GLU A 85 9.04 -9.32 -2.30
C GLU A 85 8.59 -10.73 -2.77
N GLU A 86 9.33 -11.78 -2.41
CA GLU A 86 9.04 -13.17 -2.83
C GLU A 86 8.25 -13.99 -1.77
N GLY A 87 7.67 -13.33 -0.76
CA GLY A 87 6.92 -13.99 0.31
C GLY A 87 7.74 -14.24 1.58
N GLY A 88 7.22 -15.08 2.47
CA GLY A 88 7.81 -15.29 3.79
C GLY A 88 6.82 -15.80 4.85
N VAL A 89 7.31 -15.91 6.08
CA VAL A 89 6.52 -16.36 7.24
C VAL A 89 6.36 -15.20 8.21
N VAL A 90 5.12 -14.99 8.67
CA VAL A 90 4.81 -14.11 9.80
C VAL A 90 4.27 -14.92 10.97
N LEU A 91 4.67 -14.52 12.18
CA LEU A 91 4.07 -14.96 13.44
C LEU A 91 3.70 -13.72 14.25
N ILE A 92 2.40 -13.48 14.42
CA ILE A 92 1.86 -12.44 15.28
C ILE A 92 1.57 -13.07 16.64
N SER A 93 2.11 -12.50 17.71
CA SER A 93 1.94 -12.99 19.09
C SER A 93 1.58 -11.85 20.04
N GLY A 94 0.32 -11.41 19.98
CA GLY A 94 -0.23 -10.34 20.81
C GLY A 94 -1.42 -10.84 21.65
N THR A 95 -2.49 -10.04 21.73
CA THR A 95 -3.75 -10.44 22.36
C THR A 95 -4.37 -11.67 21.67
N GLY A 96 -4.22 -11.74 20.34
CA GLY A 96 -4.42 -12.95 19.55
C GLY A 96 -3.10 -13.41 18.94
N THR A 97 -3.06 -14.68 18.55
CA THR A 97 -1.92 -15.28 17.85
C THR A 97 -2.36 -15.71 16.46
N ASN A 98 -1.59 -15.35 15.44
CA ASN A 98 -1.84 -15.76 14.06
C ASN A 98 -0.52 -16.05 13.35
N ALA A 99 -0.55 -16.93 12.35
CA ALA A 99 0.60 -17.25 11.52
C ALA A 99 0.19 -17.42 10.07
N LEU A 100 0.99 -16.90 9.15
CA LEU A 100 0.78 -17.02 7.71
C LEU A 100 2.11 -17.30 7.02
N LEU A 101 2.06 -18.20 6.04
CA LEU A 101 3.11 -18.45 5.06
C LEU A 101 2.56 -18.01 3.70
N ILE A 102 3.28 -17.12 3.03
CA ILE A 102 3.04 -16.69 1.65
C ILE A 102 4.21 -17.19 0.80
#